data_AF-A0A1T4XH38-F1
#
_entry.id   AF-A0A1T4XH38-F1
#
_cell.length_a   1.000
_cell.length_b   1.000
_cell.length_c   1.000
_cell.angle_alpha   90.00
_cell.angle_beta   90.00
_cell.angle_gamma   90.00
#
_symmetry.space_group_name_H-M   'P 1'
#
loop_
_entity.id
_entity.type
_entity.pdbx_description
1 polymer ?
#
loop_
_entity_poly.entity_id
_entity_poly.type
_entity_poly.pdbx_seq_one_letter_code
_entity_poly.pdbx_strand_id
1 'polypeptide(L)'
;MSTTQIHNFAQQDTPNAVYVPKSWRGLLIWAVGRFGSGILLAAACSWALMRVYDDHATQTRQLMTILEQRARVDSEMTVTLHRLSQSIDELRRDAASAHRLSR
;
A
#
# COMPACT_ATOMS: atom_id res chain seq x y z
N MET A 1 25.96 -5.30 1.47
CA MET A 1 27.15 -5.68 0.70
C MET A 1 28.23 -4.62 0.92
N SER A 2 29.47 -5.00 1.21
CA SER A 2 30.56 -4.02 1.42
C SER A 2 31.22 -3.63 0.09
N THR A 3 31.72 -2.39 0.00
CA THR A 3 32.37 -1.83 -1.21
C THR A 3 33.59 -2.63 -1.67
N THR A 4 34.30 -3.26 -0.74
CA THR A 4 35.43 -4.16 -0.99
C THR A 4 35.03 -5.46 -1.67
N GLN A 5 33.87 -6.03 -1.33
CA GLN A 5 33.35 -7.22 -2.01
C GLN A 5 33.03 -6.91 -3.48
N ILE A 6 32.39 -5.77 -3.74
CA ILE A 6 32.00 -5.35 -5.08
C ILE A 6 33.22 -5.06 -5.96
N HIS A 7 34.27 -4.46 -5.39
CA HIS A 7 35.54 -4.23 -6.09
C HIS A 7 36.23 -5.55 -6.47
N ASN A 8 36.30 -6.53 -5.57
CA ASN A 8 36.93 -7.81 -5.85
C ASN A 8 36.19 -8.60 -6.94
N PHE A 9 34.85 -8.59 -6.93
CA PHE A 9 34.05 -9.19 -8.00
C PHE A 9 34.27 -8.49 -9.34
N ALA A 10 34.27 -7.15 -9.36
CA ALA A 10 34.51 -6.40 -10.59
C ALA A 10 35.93 -6.67 -11.14
N GLN A 11 36.95 -6.71 -10.29
CA GLN A 11 38.33 -6.95 -10.70
C GLN A 11 38.56 -8.37 -11.26
N GLN A 12 37.84 -9.38 -10.78
CA GLN A 12 37.90 -10.74 -11.32
C GLN A 12 37.33 -10.84 -12.74
N ASP A 13 36.34 -10.00 -13.07
CA ASP A 13 35.61 -10.02 -14.35
C ASP A 13 36.18 -9.05 -15.40
N THR A 14 37.18 -8.25 -15.02
CA THR A 14 37.82 -7.28 -15.93
C THR A 14 39.25 -7.73 -16.27
N PRO A 15 39.66 -7.74 -17.56
CA PRO A 15 41.05 -8.03 -17.91
C PRO A 15 42.01 -7.03 -17.27
N ASN A 16 43.20 -7.50 -16.86
CA ASN A 16 44.22 -6.77 -16.08
C ASN A 16 44.65 -5.39 -16.64
N ALA A 17 44.28 -5.08 -17.89
CA ALA A 17 44.54 -3.80 -18.53
C ALA A 17 43.58 -2.67 -18.11
N VAL A 18 42.44 -3.00 -17.47
CA VAL A 18 41.43 -2.02 -17.09
C VAL A 18 41.44 -1.81 -15.58
N TYR A 19 41.77 -0.59 -15.16
CA TYR A 19 41.76 -0.20 -13.74
C TYR A 19 40.33 -0.12 -13.19
N VAL A 20 40.01 -0.95 -12.20
CA VAL A 20 38.74 -0.89 -11.45
C VAL A 20 38.94 -0.01 -10.21
N PRO A 21 38.19 1.11 -10.05
CA PRO A 21 38.31 1.95 -8.86
C PRO A 21 37.77 1.26 -7.61
N LYS A 22 38.31 1.60 -6.43
CA LYS A 22 37.83 1.11 -5.11
C LYS A 22 36.73 1.98 -4.49
N SER A 23 36.48 3.16 -5.06
CA SER A 23 35.46 4.10 -4.57
C SER A 23 34.09 3.78 -5.17
N TRP A 24 33.02 4.01 -4.42
CA TRP A 24 31.64 3.77 -4.89
C TRP A 24 31.31 4.56 -6.17
N ARG A 25 31.75 5.82 -6.23
CA ARG A 25 31.59 6.67 -7.41
C ARG A 25 32.34 6.11 -8.63
N GLY A 26 33.55 5.59 -8.42
CA GLY A 26 34.34 5.01 -9.49
C GLY A 26 33.80 3.67 -9.99
N LEU A 27 33.24 2.84 -9.09
CA LEU A 27 32.54 1.61 -9.47
C LEU A 27 31.31 1.88 -10.35
N LEU A 28 30.54 2.94 -10.06
CA LEU A 28 29.40 3.33 -10.89
C LEU A 28 29.84 3.79 -12.29
N ILE A 29 30.88 4.62 -12.38
CA ILE A 29 31.42 5.07 -13.68
C ILE A 29 31.99 3.90 -14.49
N TRP A 30 32.71 2.98 -13.83
CA TRP A 30 33.21 1.75 -14.45
C TRP A 30 32.07 0.86 -14.93
N ALA A 31 31.03 0.66 -14.13
CA ALA A 31 29.87 -0.14 -14.49
C ALA A 31 29.11 0.46 -15.69
N VAL A 32 28.94 1.78 -15.72
CA VAL A 32 28.36 2.49 -16.88
C VAL A 32 29.25 2.33 -18.12
N GLY A 33 30.58 2.38 -17.97
CA GLY A 33 31.50 2.14 -19.09
C GLY A 33 31.51 0.70 -19.58
N ARG A 34 31.34 -0.29 -18.69
CA ARG A 34 31.40 -1.73 -18.99
C ARG A 34 30.10 -2.31 -19.54
N PHE A 35 28.96 -1.86 -19.02
CA PHE A 35 27.62 -2.35 -19.36
C PHE A 35 26.81 -1.35 -20.20
N GLY A 36 27.36 -0.16 -20.46
CA GLY A 36 26.71 0.89 -21.23
C GLY A 36 25.49 1.49 -20.53
N SER A 37 24.56 2.02 -21.34
CA SER A 37 23.29 2.61 -20.85
C SER A 37 22.33 1.58 -20.25
N GLY A 38 22.59 0.27 -20.41
CA GLY A 38 21.73 -0.79 -19.89
C GLY A 38 21.60 -0.79 -18.37
N ILE A 39 22.65 -0.43 -17.64
CA ILE A 39 22.59 -0.30 -16.17
C ILE A 39 21.74 0.88 -15.72
N LEU A 40 21.77 2.00 -16.46
CA LEU A 40 20.93 3.16 -16.18
C LEU A 40 19.46 2.82 -16.43
N LEU A 41 19.17 2.08 -17.49
CA LEU A 41 17.83 1.59 -17.80
C LEU A 41 17.32 0.64 -16.70
N ALA A 42 18.15 -0.32 -16.27
CA ALA A 42 17.81 -1.24 -15.19
C ALA A 42 17.54 -0.49 -13.87
N ALA A 43 18.39 0.48 -13.52
CA ALA A 43 18.20 1.30 -12.33
C ALA A 43 16.91 2.15 -12.40
N ALA A 44 16.61 2.74 -13.56
CA ALA A 44 15.37 3.48 -13.78
C ALA A 44 14.13 2.58 -13.66
N CYS A 45 14.17 1.38 -14.25
CA CYS A 45 13.11 0.38 -14.13
C CYS A 45 12.91 -0.07 -12.68
N SER A 46 13.99 -0.35 -11.94
CA SER A 46 13.91 -0.71 -10.52
C SER A 46 13.31 0.41 -9.68
N TRP A 47 13.70 1.66 -9.94
CA TRP A 47 13.14 2.83 -9.24
C TRP A 47 11.64 3.00 -9.54
N ALA A 48 11.23 2.85 -10.79
CA ALA A 48 9.82 2.90 -11.18
C ALA A 48 9.00 1.78 -10.53
N LEU A 49 9.52 0.55 -10.50
CA LEU A 49 8.85 -0.58 -9.83
C LEU A 49 8.63 -0.33 -8.35
N MET A 50 9.65 0.23 -7.67
CA MET A 50 9.59 0.52 -6.24
C MET A 50 8.52 1.59 -5.94
N ARG A 51 8.45 2.64 -6.76
CA ARG A 51 7.39 3.66 -6.71
C ARG A 51 5.98 3.07 -6.84
N VAL A 52 5.78 2.19 -7.83
CA VAL A 52 4.49 1.53 -8.07
C VAL A 52 4.09 0.66 -6.88
N TYR A 53 5.05 -0.05 -6.28
CA TYR A 53 4.80 -0.90 -5.12
C TYR A 53 4.36 -0.09 -3.89
N ASP A 54 5.03 1.03 -3.61
CA ASP A 54 4.67 1.93 -2.51
C ASP A 54 3.26 2.55 -2.70
N ASP A 55 2.89 2.91 -3.93
CA ASP A 55 1.57 3.43 -4.25
C ASP A 55 0.47 2.36 -4.05
N HIS A 56 0.71 1.12 -4.47
CA HIS A 56 -0.23 0.01 -4.24
C HIS A 56 -0.42 -0.31 -2.75
N ALA A 57 0.67 -0.28 -1.97
CA ALA A 57 0.58 -0.48 -0.52
C ALA A 57 -0.26 0.62 0.15
N THR A 58 -0.14 1.86 -0.36
CA THR A 58 -0.90 3.01 0.14
C THR A 58 -2.38 2.92 -0.22
N GLN A 59 -2.72 2.56 -1.46
CA GLN A 59 -4.11 2.34 -1.89
C GLN A 59 -4.80 1.22 -1.09
N THR A 60 -4.09 0.12 -0.82
CA THR A 60 -4.65 -1.02 -0.08
C THR A 60 -5.03 -0.65 1.35
N ARG A 61 -4.23 0.19 2.03
CA ARG A 61 -4.57 0.73 3.36
C ARG A 61 -5.78 1.66 3.32
N GLN A 62 -5.91 2.47 2.28
CA GLN A 62 -7.08 3.34 2.10
C GLN A 62 -8.36 2.54 1.86
N LEU A 63 -8.30 1.45 1.09
CA LEU A 63 -9.46 0.59 0.89
C LEU A 63 -9.92 -0.10 2.18
N MET A 64 -8.98 -0.62 3.00
CA MET A 64 -9.33 -1.22 4.29
C MET A 64 -9.98 -0.23 5.24
N THR A 65 -9.46 1.00 5.31
CA THR A 65 -10.07 2.05 6.15
C THR A 65 -11.46 2.45 5.67
N ILE A 66 -11.71 2.49 4.37
CA ILE A 66 -13.05 2.73 3.81
C ILE A 66 -14.00 1.56 4.13
N LEU A 67 -13.52 0.31 4.04
CA LEU A 67 -14.33 -0.86 4.36
C LEU A 67 -14.70 -0.91 5.86
N GLU A 68 -13.77 -0.59 6.75
CA GLU A 68 -14.03 -0.49 8.18
C GLU A 68 -15.06 0.61 8.49
N GLN A 69 -14.94 1.78 7.85
CA GLN A 69 -15.91 2.85 8.00
C GLN A 69 -17.30 2.43 7.50
N ARG A 70 -17.41 1.76 6.35
CA ARG A 70 -18.69 1.27 5.85
C ARG A 70 -19.32 0.22 6.77
N ALA A 71 -18.52 -0.75 7.26
CA ALA A 71 -19.02 -1.76 8.18
C ALA A 71 -19.57 -1.16 9.48
N ARG A 72 -18.95 -0.08 9.98
CA ARG A 72 -19.42 0.64 11.17
C ARG A 72 -20.74 1.37 10.92
N VAL A 73 -20.85 2.06 9.78
CA VAL A 73 -22.07 2.77 9.39
C VAL A 73 -23.24 1.80 9.18
N ASP A 74 -23.03 0.66 8.53
CA ASP A 74 -24.08 -0.35 8.34
C ASP A 74 -24.55 -0.96 9.67
N SER A 75 -23.63 -1.16 10.62
CA SER A 75 -23.97 -1.63 11.97
C SER A 75 -24.85 -0.61 12.71
N GLU A 76 -24.47 0.66 12.70
CA GLU A 76 -25.26 1.74 13.32
C GLU A 76 -26.62 1.92 12.65
N MET A 77 -26.68 1.81 11.32
CA MET A 77 -27.93 1.87 10.56
C MET A 77 -28.86 0.71 10.89
N THR A 78 -28.33 -0.51 11.03
CA THR A 78 -29.11 -1.69 11.42
C THR A 78 -29.69 -1.53 12.83
N VAL A 79 -28.90 -1.02 13.78
CA VAL A 79 -29.36 -0.72 15.14
C VAL A 79 -30.46 0.35 15.12
N THR A 80 -30.30 1.38 14.29
CA THR A 80 -31.28 2.47 14.18
C THR A 80 -32.60 1.99 13.57
N LEU A 81 -32.53 1.17 12.52
CA LEU A 81 -33.71 0.53 11.92
C LEU A 81 -34.43 -0.37 12.93
N HIS A 82 -33.69 -1.13 13.74
CA HIS A 82 -34.28 -1.97 14.77
C HIS A 82 -35.00 -1.14 15.84
N ARG A 83 -34.41 -0.04 16.30
CA ARG A 83 -35.04 0.90 17.24
C ARG A 83 -36.28 1.57 16.64
N LEU A 84 -36.23 1.98 15.37
CA LEU A 84 -37.39 2.52 14.66
C LEU A 84 -38.54 1.52 14.61
N SER A 85 -38.25 0.27 14.26
CA SER A 85 -39.25 -0.81 14.26
C SER A 85 -39.88 -0.98 15.64
N GLN A 86 -39.08 -1.00 16.71
CA GLN A 86 -39.59 -1.12 18.08
C GLN A 86 -40.48 0.07 18.46
N SER A 87 -40.07 1.30 18.14
CA SER A 87 -40.86 2.50 18.43
C SER A 87 -42.20 2.52 17.68
N ILE A 88 -42.25 1.99 16.45
CA ILE A 88 -43.48 1.86 15.68
C ILE A 88 -44.42 0.82 16.32
N ASP A 89 -43.88 -0.30 16.78
CA ASP A 89 -44.66 -1.33 17.47
C ASP A 89 -45.24 -0.83 18.81
N GLU A 90 -44.48 -0.03 19.55
CA GLU A 90 -44.94 0.62 20.78
C GLU A 90 -46.06 1.62 20.50
N LEU A 91 -45.87 2.54 19.53
CA LEU A 91 -46.90 3.49 19.10
C LEU A 91 -48.18 2.77 18.63
N ARG A 92 -48.04 1.66 17.93
CA ARG A 92 -49.18 0.84 17.47
C ARG A 92 -49.94 0.24 18.65
N ARG A 93 -49.24 -0.25 19.68
CA ARG A 93 -49.87 -0.79 20.90
C ARG A 93 -50.59 0.30 21.69
N ASP A 94 -49.97 1.47 21.84
CA ASP A 94 -50.55 2.61 22.55
C ASP A 94 -51.79 3.16 21.83
N ALA A 95 -51.77 3.23 20.50
CA ALA A 95 -52.94 3.59 19.71
C ALA A 95 -54.08 2.57 19.89
N ALA A 96 -53.76 1.27 19.92
CA ALA A 96 -54.74 0.21 20.11
C ALA A 96 -55.35 0.19 21.52
N SER A 97 -54.57 0.53 22.56
CA SER A 97 -55.05 0.63 23.94
C SER A 97 -55.89 1.89 24.14
N ALA A 98 -55.47 3.04 23.62
CA ALA A 98 -56.24 4.28 23.64
C ALA A 98 -57.61 4.12 22.95
N HIS A 99 -57.66 3.41 21.82
CA HIS A 99 -58.92 3.20 21.11
C HIS A 99 -59.90 2.27 21.86
N ARG A 100 -59.41 1.36 22.71
CA ARG A 100 -60.26 0.53 23.58
C ARG A 100 -60.82 1.30 24.77
N LEU A 101 -60.09 2.29 25.28
CA LEU A 101 -60.52 3.13 26.41
C LEU A 101 -61.52 4.22 25.97
N SER A 102 -61.56 4.56 24.68
CA SER A 102 -62.48 5.55 24.12
C SER A 102 -63.84 4.97 23.72
N ARG A 103 -64.14 3.72 24.07
CA ARG A 103 -65.36 2.99 23.68
C ARG A 103 -66.06 2.43 24.91
#